data_AF-F4BA48-F1
#
_entry.id   AF-F4BA48-F1
#
_cell.length_a   1.000
_cell.length_b   1.000
_cell.length_c   1.000
_cell.angle_alpha   90.00
_cell.angle_beta   90.00
_cell.angle_gamma   90.00
#
_symmetry.space_group_name_H-M   'P 1'
#
loop_
_entity.id
_entity.type
_entity.pdbx_description
1 polymer ?
#
loop_
_entity_poly.entity_id
_entity_poly.type
_entity_poly.pdbx_seq_one_letter_code
_entity_poly.pdbx_strand_id
1 'polypeptide(L)'
;MLGDVLKVIKKSDAVLEIVDSREPDLTRSKKIENIVKKEGKGLLIVINKGDLVPREVLEKWKRYIEKEDKIKTVYISATSHLGTKILRNAIKEVLKGNEGTICLVGYPKTGKSSIINALKGRHSASTSAHPMAYGYTKTIQQFKVDSKIYAWDTPGIIPPDGSPLERAIRGQAVEKIEDPVKVALLLIDRIEKFDKNALKSAYKLDYSDGLDLLQKIAIKRGWFYKKDKEPLIEEAARQLIRDYHEGKIIYFTLPPSESNDENKSSNI
;
A
#
# COMPACT_ATOMS: atom_id res chain seq x y z
N MET A 1 -0.63 14.98 12.63
CA MET A 1 -0.34 13.76 11.85
C MET A 1 0.93 13.89 11.00
N LEU A 2 1.00 14.71 9.94
CA LEU A 2 2.25 14.85 9.15
C LEU A 2 3.42 15.39 9.99
N GLY A 3 3.17 16.39 10.83
CA GLY A 3 4.18 16.95 11.74
C GLY A 3 4.74 15.93 12.74
N ASP A 4 3.92 14.99 13.19
CA ASP A 4 4.35 13.93 14.12
C ASP A 4 5.27 12.95 13.42
N VAL A 5 4.94 12.55 12.18
CA VAL A 5 5.81 11.64 11.43
C VAL A 5 7.13 12.30 11.02
N LEU A 6 7.12 13.60 10.68
CA LEU A 6 8.37 14.33 10.44
C LEU A 6 9.28 14.34 11.68
N LYS A 7 8.72 14.46 12.89
CA LYS A 7 9.50 14.32 14.14
C LYS A 7 10.10 12.92 14.27
N VAL A 8 9.37 11.87 13.90
CA VAL A 8 9.88 10.48 13.94
C VAL A 8 10.98 10.25 12.91
N ILE A 9 10.81 10.76 11.69
CA ILE A 9 11.85 10.69 10.64
C ILE A 9 13.14 11.33 11.16
N LYS A 10 13.07 12.50 11.80
CA LYS A 10 14.23 13.16 12.42
C LYS A 10 14.91 12.32 13.50
N LYS A 11 14.15 11.54 14.27
CA LYS A 11 14.65 10.64 15.32
C LYS A 11 15.14 9.27 14.82
N SER A 12 15.00 8.98 13.52
CA SER A 12 15.34 7.67 12.95
C SER A 12 16.63 7.71 12.15
N ASP A 13 17.43 6.66 12.16
CA ASP A 13 18.66 6.55 11.37
C ASP A 13 18.36 6.21 9.89
N ALA A 14 17.29 5.44 9.66
CA ALA A 14 16.78 5.16 8.31
C ALA A 14 15.25 5.19 8.22
N VAL A 15 14.74 5.38 7.01
CA VAL A 15 13.31 5.38 6.69
C VAL A 15 13.01 4.30 5.67
N LEU A 16 11.98 3.51 5.96
CA LEU A 16 11.39 2.52 5.08
C LEU A 16 10.09 3.08 4.53
N GLU A 17 10.08 3.43 3.25
CA GLU A 17 8.87 3.85 2.57
C GLU A 17 8.15 2.65 1.96
N ILE A 18 6.96 2.38 2.47
CA ILE A 18 6.16 1.22 2.11
C ILE A 18 5.15 1.60 1.03
N VAL A 19 5.30 0.99 -0.15
CA VAL A 19 4.51 1.26 -1.35
C VAL A 19 3.72 0.01 -1.75
N ASP A 20 2.56 0.17 -2.40
CA ASP A 20 1.73 -0.94 -2.88
C ASP A 20 2.26 -1.42 -4.24
N SER A 21 2.52 -2.72 -4.39
CA SER A 21 3.10 -3.34 -5.60
C SER A 21 2.35 -3.04 -6.90
N ARG A 22 1.04 -2.82 -6.82
CA ARG A 22 0.18 -2.59 -7.99
C ARG A 22 0.36 -1.19 -8.57
N GLU A 23 0.72 -0.24 -7.72
CA GLU A 23 0.84 1.18 -8.03
C GLU A 23 2.03 1.80 -7.26
N PRO A 24 3.28 1.36 -7.51
CA PRO A 24 4.42 1.82 -6.72
C PRO A 24 4.57 3.34 -6.80
N ASP A 25 4.48 3.93 -7.99
CA ASP A 25 4.74 5.36 -8.16
C ASP A 25 3.64 6.25 -7.53
N LEU A 26 2.36 5.88 -7.66
CA LEU A 26 1.25 6.64 -7.04
C LEU A 26 1.21 6.54 -5.52
N THR A 27 1.80 5.49 -4.94
CA THR A 27 1.82 5.29 -3.49
C THR A 27 3.12 5.73 -2.82
N ARG A 28 4.03 6.34 -3.59
CA ARG A 28 5.24 7.02 -3.10
C ARG A 28 4.98 8.47 -2.73
N SER A 29 5.92 9.03 -1.97
CA SER A 29 5.98 10.45 -1.64
C SER A 29 7.39 10.98 -1.88
N LYS A 30 7.62 11.52 -3.08
CA LYS A 30 8.87 12.22 -3.43
C LYS A 30 9.23 13.31 -2.42
N LYS A 31 8.21 13.95 -1.83
CA LYS A 31 8.39 14.93 -0.77
C LYS A 31 9.07 14.33 0.47
N ILE A 32 8.61 13.16 0.93
CA ILE A 32 9.23 12.46 2.07
C ILE A 32 10.63 11.98 1.69
N GLU A 33 10.81 11.37 0.52
CA GLU A 33 12.12 10.93 0.02
C GLU A 33 13.14 12.06 0.04
N ASN A 34 12.77 13.25 -0.46
CA ASN A 34 13.63 14.43 -0.48
C ASN A 34 13.97 14.93 0.93
N ILE A 35 13.03 14.86 1.88
CA ILE A 35 13.30 15.24 3.29
C ILE A 35 14.32 14.26 3.89
N VAL A 36 14.14 12.95 3.69
CA VAL A 36 15.05 11.92 4.23
C VAL A 36 16.46 12.09 3.65
N LYS A 37 16.58 12.32 2.34
CA LYS A 37 17.86 12.58 1.67
C LYS A 37 18.54 13.84 2.21
N LYS A 38 17.80 14.94 2.40
CA LYS A 38 18.33 16.20 2.98
C LYS A 38 18.84 16.04 4.40
N GLU A 39 18.20 15.19 5.19
CA GLU A 39 18.61 14.87 6.57
C GLU A 39 19.77 13.84 6.61
N GLY A 40 20.28 13.38 5.47
CA GLY A 40 21.42 12.45 5.38
C GLY A 40 21.13 11.03 5.89
N LYS A 41 19.86 10.66 5.98
CA LYS A 41 19.39 9.38 6.56
C LYS A 41 19.32 8.27 5.52
N GLY A 42 19.40 7.02 5.97
CA GLY A 42 19.16 5.87 5.09
C GLY A 42 17.74 5.87 4.54
N LEU A 43 17.55 5.51 3.27
CA LEU A 43 16.23 5.40 2.64
C LEU A 43 16.12 4.08 1.90
N LEU A 44 15.05 3.33 2.18
CA LEU A 44 14.72 2.06 1.56
C LEU A 44 13.28 2.11 1.04
N ILE A 45 13.08 1.88 -0.26
CA ILE A 45 11.73 1.61 -0.78
C ILE A 45 11.42 0.13 -0.59
N VAL A 46 10.26 -0.15 -0.01
CA VAL A 46 9.74 -1.50 0.18
C VAL A 46 8.43 -1.64 -0.58
N ILE A 47 8.50 -2.30 -1.74
CA ILE A 47 7.33 -2.67 -2.55
C ILE A 47 6.64 -3.86 -1.88
N ASN A 48 5.51 -3.62 -1.23
CA ASN A 48 4.78 -4.65 -0.49
C ASN A 48 3.58 -5.18 -1.29
N LYS A 49 3.03 -6.33 -0.85
CA LYS A 49 1.98 -7.08 -1.56
C LYS A 49 2.47 -7.65 -2.90
N GLY A 50 3.73 -8.08 -2.95
CA GLY A 50 4.31 -8.66 -4.17
C GLY A 50 3.61 -9.92 -4.68
N ASP A 51 2.73 -10.53 -3.88
CA ASP A 51 1.87 -11.64 -4.28
C ASP A 51 0.74 -11.23 -5.24
N LEU A 52 0.41 -9.94 -5.33
CA LEU A 52 -0.67 -9.43 -6.20
C LEU A 52 -0.23 -9.09 -7.62
N VAL A 53 1.07 -9.18 -7.91
CA VAL A 53 1.68 -8.69 -9.14
C VAL A 53 2.67 -9.74 -9.64
N PRO A 54 2.75 -10.00 -10.97
CA PRO A 54 3.75 -10.91 -11.50
C PRO A 54 5.18 -10.50 -11.15
N ARG A 55 6.06 -11.49 -10.94
CA ARG A 55 7.41 -11.26 -10.42
C ARG A 55 8.25 -10.40 -11.37
N GLU A 56 8.09 -10.60 -12.67
CA GLU A 56 8.75 -9.84 -13.72
C GLU A 56 8.41 -8.34 -13.64
N VAL A 57 7.16 -8.00 -13.30
CA VAL A 57 6.72 -6.61 -13.12
C VAL A 57 7.35 -6.00 -11.86
N LEU A 58 7.45 -6.78 -10.76
CA LEU A 58 8.16 -6.32 -9.55
C LEU A 58 9.64 -6.04 -9.80
N GLU A 59 10.31 -6.90 -10.57
CA GLU A 59 11.72 -6.70 -10.95
C GLU A 59 11.89 -5.47 -11.84
N LYS A 60 10.97 -5.25 -12.80
CA LYS A 60 10.93 -4.04 -13.64
C LYS A 60 10.81 -2.78 -12.77
N TRP A 61 9.85 -2.73 -11.84
CA TRP A 61 9.68 -1.61 -10.92
C TRP A 61 10.89 -1.37 -10.03
N LYS A 62 11.45 -2.43 -9.44
CA LYS A 62 12.66 -2.33 -8.61
C LYS A 62 13.80 -1.70 -9.40
N ARG A 63 14.09 -2.22 -10.61
CA ARG A 63 15.16 -1.71 -11.48
C ARG A 63 14.93 -0.25 -11.86
N TYR A 64 13.70 0.11 -12.19
CA TYR A 64 13.33 1.49 -12.52
C TYR A 64 13.66 2.44 -11.36
N ILE A 65 13.18 2.15 -10.14
CA ILE A 65 13.41 3.02 -8.97
C ILE A 65 14.90 3.09 -8.60
N GLU A 66 15.61 1.97 -8.64
CA GLU A 66 17.06 1.93 -8.35
C GLU A 66 17.88 2.70 -9.40
N LYS A 67 17.46 2.67 -10.67
CA LYS A 67 18.15 3.37 -11.76
C LYS A 67 17.87 4.87 -11.75
N GLU A 68 16.59 5.26 -11.71
CA GLU A 68 16.16 6.66 -11.85
C GLU A 68 16.40 7.46 -10.57
N ASP A 69 15.96 6.95 -9.42
CA ASP A 69 15.96 7.72 -8.17
C ASP A 69 17.20 7.46 -7.30
N LYS A 70 18.01 6.45 -7.66
CA LYS A 70 19.16 5.95 -6.90
C LYS A 70 18.80 5.56 -5.46
N ILE A 71 17.62 4.95 -5.28
CA ILE A 71 17.15 4.49 -3.97
C ILE A 71 17.13 2.97 -3.95
N LYS A 72 17.77 2.37 -2.94
CA LYS A 72 17.74 0.92 -2.71
C LYS A 72 16.27 0.48 -2.61
N THR A 73 15.92 -0.59 -3.34
CA THR A 73 14.54 -1.05 -3.40
C THR A 73 14.46 -2.57 -3.21
N VAL A 74 13.50 -3.02 -2.41
CA VAL A 74 13.16 -4.44 -2.26
C VAL A 74 11.67 -4.63 -2.45
N TYR A 75 11.26 -5.82 -2.90
CA TYR A 75 9.86 -6.22 -2.93
C TYR A 75 9.63 -7.42 -2.02
N ILE A 76 8.48 -7.45 -1.35
CA ILE A 76 8.08 -8.50 -0.40
C ILE A 76 6.58 -8.76 -0.44
N SER A 77 6.15 -9.88 0.14
CA SER A 77 4.77 -10.08 0.58
C SER A 77 4.77 -10.34 2.08
N ALA A 78 4.40 -9.32 2.85
CA ALA A 78 4.39 -9.41 4.31
C ALA A 78 3.37 -10.43 4.84
N THR A 79 2.20 -10.51 4.21
CA THR A 79 1.12 -11.44 4.57
C THR A 79 1.46 -12.89 4.25
N SER A 80 2.21 -13.12 3.17
CA SER A 80 2.69 -14.46 2.78
C SER A 80 4.08 -14.78 3.35
N HIS A 81 4.63 -13.91 4.20
CA HIS A 81 5.99 -14.00 4.77
C HIS A 81 7.14 -14.14 3.74
N LEU A 82 6.90 -13.77 2.48
CA LEU A 82 7.89 -13.87 1.39
C LEU A 82 8.83 -12.67 1.40
N GLY A 83 10.13 -12.92 1.28
CA GLY A 83 11.16 -11.88 1.17
C GLY A 83 11.56 -11.22 2.50
N THR A 84 11.07 -11.70 3.64
CA THR A 84 11.39 -11.08 4.96
C THR A 84 12.90 -11.11 5.28
N LYS A 85 13.64 -12.15 4.86
CA LYS A 85 15.12 -12.20 4.99
C LYS A 85 15.80 -11.12 4.14
N ILE A 86 15.32 -10.91 2.92
CA ILE A 86 15.81 -9.88 2.00
C ILE A 86 15.59 -8.50 2.62
N LEU A 87 14.40 -8.25 3.18
CA LEU A 87 14.10 -7.00 3.87
C LEU A 87 15.05 -6.76 5.06
N ARG A 88 15.29 -7.77 5.92
CA ARG A 88 16.20 -7.62 7.06
C ARG A 88 17.63 -7.27 6.63
N ASN A 89 18.12 -7.87 5.56
CA ASN A 89 19.45 -7.55 5.02
C ASN A 89 19.49 -6.14 4.44
N ALA A 90 18.48 -5.74 3.66
CA ALA A 90 18.38 -4.40 3.11
C ALA A 90 18.30 -3.32 4.20
N ILE A 91 17.61 -3.58 5.32
CA ILE A 91 17.57 -2.70 6.49
C ILE A 91 18.99 -2.48 7.04
N LYS A 92 19.78 -3.55 7.22
CA LYS A 92 21.16 -3.47 7.71
C LYS A 92 22.06 -2.67 6.76
N GLU A 93 21.89 -2.87 5.46
CA GLU A 93 22.63 -2.09 4.44
C GLU A 93 22.33 -0.59 4.54
N VAL A 94 21.06 -0.18 4.64
CA VAL A 94 20.71 1.24 4.71
C VAL A 94 21.04 1.90 6.06
N LEU A 95 21.11 1.11 7.14
CA LEU A 95 21.64 1.55 8.43
C LEU A 95 23.17 1.66 8.44
N LYS A 96 23.86 1.17 7.38
CA LYS A 96 25.33 1.05 7.32
C LYS A 96 25.91 0.26 8.50
N GLY A 97 25.18 -0.74 8.99
CA GLY A 97 25.55 -1.49 10.18
C GLY A 97 24.45 -2.42 10.69
N ASN A 98 24.69 -3.02 11.85
CA ASN A 98 23.76 -3.97 12.47
C ASN A 98 22.94 -3.37 13.62
N GLU A 99 22.98 -2.05 13.80
CA GLU A 99 22.31 -1.33 14.88
C GLU A 99 21.71 -0.02 14.39
N GLY A 100 20.63 0.42 15.04
CA GLY A 100 20.00 1.70 14.73
C GLY A 100 18.48 1.67 14.84
N THR A 101 17.88 2.80 14.45
CA THR A 101 16.45 3.05 14.51
C THR A 101 15.87 3.28 13.11
N ILE A 102 14.77 2.62 12.80
CA ILE A 102 14.06 2.78 11.53
C ILE A 102 12.66 3.35 11.73
N CYS A 103 12.15 4.06 10.75
CA CYS A 103 10.75 4.50 10.72
C CYS A 103 10.07 3.99 9.45
N LEU A 104 8.88 3.43 9.58
CA LEU A 104 8.06 3.02 8.44
C LEU A 104 7.10 4.14 8.07
N VAL A 105 7.11 4.55 6.81
CA VAL A 105 6.21 5.58 6.26
C VAL A 105 5.47 5.05 5.04
N GLY A 106 4.43 5.75 4.60
CA GLY A 106 3.66 5.40 3.40
C GLY A 106 2.15 5.42 3.64
N TYR A 107 1.40 5.30 2.54
CA TYR A 107 -0.07 5.37 2.54
C TYR A 107 -0.71 4.39 3.53
N PRO A 108 -1.84 4.74 4.17
CA PRO A 108 -2.67 3.74 4.83
C PRO A 108 -2.95 2.55 3.89
N LYS A 109 -3.12 1.35 4.46
CA LYS A 109 -3.39 0.10 3.71
C LYS A 109 -2.31 -0.36 2.71
N THR A 110 -1.10 0.22 2.68
CA THR A 110 0.06 -0.35 1.94
C THR A 110 0.70 -1.55 2.65
N GLY A 111 0.33 -1.80 3.91
CA GLY A 111 0.77 -2.97 4.68
C GLY A 111 1.93 -2.72 5.65
N LYS A 112 2.14 -1.46 6.08
CA LYS A 112 3.08 -1.11 7.17
C LYS A 112 2.93 -2.03 8.39
N SER A 113 1.72 -2.15 8.95
CA SER A 113 1.49 -2.99 10.14
C SER A 113 1.79 -4.48 9.88
N SER A 114 1.53 -4.98 8.67
CA SER A 114 1.89 -6.35 8.28
C SER A 114 3.40 -6.54 8.24
N ILE A 115 4.16 -5.56 7.73
CA ILE A 115 5.62 -5.58 7.73
C ILE A 115 6.16 -5.53 9.15
N ILE A 116 5.61 -4.66 10.01
CA ILE A 116 5.95 -4.60 11.44
C ILE A 116 5.82 -5.98 12.07
N ASN A 117 4.69 -6.66 11.84
CA ASN A 117 4.44 -7.99 12.38
C ASN A 117 5.39 -9.05 11.78
N ALA A 118 5.67 -9.01 10.48
CA ALA A 118 6.64 -9.90 9.84
C ALA A 118 8.07 -9.71 10.36
N LEU A 119 8.43 -8.47 10.72
CA LEU A 119 9.73 -8.11 11.29
C LEU A 119 9.86 -8.55 12.76
N LYS A 120 8.81 -8.40 13.58
CA LYS A 120 8.78 -8.89 14.97
C LYS A 120 9.02 -10.40 15.10
N GLY A 121 8.52 -11.20 14.14
CA GLY A 121 8.66 -12.66 14.17
C GLY A 121 7.88 -13.34 15.31
N ARG A 122 7.93 -14.68 15.40
CA ARG A 122 7.23 -15.47 16.45
C ARG A 122 7.94 -15.46 17.81
N HIS A 123 9.22 -15.08 17.85
CA HIS A 123 10.05 -15.08 19.06
C HIS A 123 10.35 -13.68 19.60
N SER A 124 9.60 -12.64 19.18
CA SER A 124 9.66 -11.37 19.91
C SER A 124 9.06 -11.61 21.28
N ALA A 125 9.91 -11.96 22.25
CA ALA A 125 9.57 -11.87 23.65
C ALA A 125 8.87 -10.52 23.85
N SER A 126 7.64 -10.57 24.39
CA SER A 126 6.91 -9.40 24.83
C SER A 126 7.81 -8.63 25.78
N THR A 127 8.52 -7.63 25.28
CA THR A 127 9.44 -6.88 26.12
C THR A 127 9.27 -5.40 25.84
N SER A 128 8.66 -4.80 26.86
CA SER A 128 8.60 -3.39 27.18
C SER A 128 8.12 -2.48 26.06
N ALA A 129 6.82 -2.18 26.07
CA ALA A 129 6.45 -0.80 25.79
C ALA A 129 7.30 0.07 26.74
N HIS A 130 8.29 0.80 26.22
CA HIS A 130 8.80 1.94 26.97
C HIS A 130 7.71 3.01 26.90
N PRO A 131 6.91 3.21 27.96
CA PRO A 131 5.85 4.17 27.93
C PRO A 131 6.47 5.51 28.31
N MET A 132 6.82 6.33 27.33
CA MET A 132 6.77 7.78 27.57
C MET A 132 5.32 8.20 27.35
N ALA A 133 4.55 8.11 28.43
CA ALA A 133 3.16 8.55 28.48
C ALA A 133 3.06 10.07 28.23
N TYR A 134 2.00 10.52 27.57
CA TYR A 134 0.90 11.26 28.20
C TYR A 134 -0.19 11.58 27.15
N GLY A 135 -1.44 11.25 27.49
CA GLY A 135 -2.65 11.94 27.02
C GLY A 135 -3.07 11.76 25.56
N TYR A 136 -4.16 11.01 25.35
CA TYR A 136 -5.10 11.09 24.22
C TYR A 136 -4.57 11.01 22.78
N THR A 137 -3.27 10.76 22.60
CA THR A 137 -2.62 10.66 21.31
C THR A 137 -2.32 9.19 21.07
N LYS A 138 -2.62 8.64 19.89
CA LYS A 138 -2.10 7.31 19.49
C LYS A 138 -0.57 7.44 19.48
N THR A 139 0.06 7.11 20.61
CA THR A 139 1.46 7.39 20.88
C THR A 139 2.31 6.63 19.88
N ILE A 140 3.26 7.33 19.25
CA ILE A 140 4.31 6.69 18.46
C ILE A 140 5.02 5.70 19.38
N GLN A 141 4.99 4.41 19.03
CA GLN A 141 5.62 3.34 19.82
C GLN A 141 6.90 2.87 19.13
N GLN A 142 7.89 2.49 19.92
CA GLN A 142 9.11 1.84 19.43
C GLN A 142 9.01 0.33 19.68
N PHE A 143 9.41 -0.49 18.71
CA PHE A 143 9.45 -1.94 18.85
C PHE A 143 10.77 -2.51 18.33
N LYS A 144 11.19 -3.63 18.90
CA LYS A 144 12.42 -4.33 18.51
C LYS A 144 12.19 -5.16 17.25
N VAL A 145 13.05 -4.99 16.24
CA VAL A 145 13.04 -5.71 14.95
C VAL A 145 14.14 -6.77 14.88
N ASP A 146 15.28 -6.48 15.47
CA ASP A 146 16.44 -7.39 15.61
C ASP A 146 17.13 -7.06 16.95
N SER A 147 18.12 -7.85 17.36
CA SER A 147 18.96 -7.68 18.55
C SER A 147 19.32 -6.24 18.89
N LYS A 148 19.70 -5.43 17.89
CA LYS A 148 20.09 -4.02 18.04
C LYS A 148 19.35 -3.04 17.11
N ILE A 149 18.27 -3.49 16.45
CA ILE A 149 17.50 -2.66 15.53
C ILE A 149 16.11 -2.42 16.09
N TYR A 150 15.72 -1.16 16.17
CA TYR A 150 14.42 -0.73 16.66
C TYR A 150 13.65 0.00 15.57
N ALA A 151 12.33 -0.10 15.58
CA ALA A 151 11.47 0.55 14.61
C ALA A 151 10.38 1.37 15.30
N TRP A 152 10.09 2.54 14.72
CA TRP A 152 8.99 3.39 15.12
C TRP A 152 7.72 2.99 14.37
N ASP A 153 6.65 2.72 15.12
CA ASP A 153 5.30 2.55 14.56
C ASP A 153 4.70 3.93 14.31
N THR A 154 4.51 4.27 13.04
CA THR A 154 3.87 5.53 12.64
C THR A 154 2.54 5.27 11.93
N PRO A 155 1.52 6.12 12.17
CA PRO A 155 0.27 6.01 11.43
C PRO A 155 0.52 6.22 9.93
N GLY A 156 -0.34 5.63 9.09
CA GLY A 156 -0.28 5.87 7.65
C GLY A 156 -0.38 7.36 7.32
N ILE A 157 0.56 7.84 6.53
CA ILE A 157 0.58 9.22 6.06
C ILE A 157 -0.04 9.25 4.68
N ILE A 158 -0.91 10.22 4.47
CA ILE A 158 -1.41 10.56 3.15
C ILE A 158 -0.66 11.81 2.70
N PRO A 159 0.21 11.73 1.69
CA PRO A 159 0.90 12.89 1.14
C PRO A 159 -0.11 13.89 0.54
N PRO A 160 0.11 15.21 0.70
CA PRO A 160 -0.76 16.24 0.12
C PRO A 160 -0.75 16.22 -1.41
N ASP A 161 0.37 15.81 -2.00
CA ASP A 161 0.61 15.58 -3.43
C ASP A 161 0.00 14.28 -3.98
N GLY A 162 -0.71 13.54 -3.13
CA GLY A 162 -1.31 12.26 -3.51
C GLY A 162 -2.40 12.31 -4.59
N SER A 163 -2.64 11.17 -5.25
CA SER A 163 -3.79 11.00 -6.14
C SER A 163 -5.12 11.08 -5.33
N PRO A 164 -6.13 11.86 -5.77
CA PRO A 164 -7.43 11.94 -5.09
C PRO A 164 -8.09 10.58 -4.87
N LEU A 165 -8.01 9.68 -5.85
CA LEU A 165 -8.57 8.33 -5.74
C LEU A 165 -7.79 7.49 -4.71
N GLU A 166 -6.46 7.57 -4.68
CA GLU A 166 -5.66 6.87 -3.66
C GLU A 166 -6.01 7.34 -2.25
N ARG A 167 -6.23 8.65 -2.08
CA ARG A 167 -6.70 9.21 -0.80
C ARG A 167 -8.07 8.66 -0.41
N ALA A 168 -9.00 8.60 -1.36
CA ALA A 168 -10.36 8.13 -1.10
C ALA A 168 -10.38 6.63 -0.70
N ILE A 169 -9.70 5.76 -1.45
CA ILE A 169 -9.75 4.32 -1.21
C ILE A 169 -8.88 3.90 -0.01
N ARG A 170 -7.81 4.63 0.30
CA ARG A 170 -6.87 4.25 1.38
C ARG A 170 -7.05 5.04 2.66
N GLY A 171 -7.43 6.31 2.58
CA GLY A 171 -7.27 7.26 3.68
C GLY A 171 -8.10 6.96 4.93
N GLN A 172 -9.23 6.27 4.77
CA GLN A 172 -10.11 5.90 5.87
C GLN A 172 -10.69 4.49 5.70
N ALA A 173 -11.38 4.01 6.74
CA ALA A 173 -12.16 2.79 6.67
C ALA A 173 -13.20 2.90 5.55
N VAL A 174 -13.47 1.81 4.85
CA VAL A 174 -14.35 1.82 3.67
C VAL A 174 -15.77 2.25 4.03
N GLU A 175 -16.18 1.93 5.26
CA GLU A 175 -17.46 2.25 5.87
C GLU A 175 -17.64 3.75 6.10
N LYS A 176 -16.55 4.51 6.19
CA LYS A 176 -16.58 5.97 6.42
C LYS A 176 -16.61 6.77 5.13
N ILE A 177 -16.43 6.14 3.97
CA ILE A 177 -16.47 6.83 2.67
C ILE A 177 -17.86 7.41 2.47
N GLU A 178 -17.93 8.74 2.30
CA GLU A 178 -19.18 9.50 2.17
C GLU A 178 -19.94 9.12 0.90
N ASP A 179 -19.24 9.11 -0.25
CA ASP A 179 -19.78 8.69 -1.54
C ASP A 179 -19.00 7.47 -2.07
N PRO A 180 -19.32 6.26 -1.58
CA PRO A 180 -18.61 5.05 -2.00
C PRO A 180 -18.88 4.73 -3.47
N VAL A 181 -20.04 5.10 -4.01
CA VAL A 181 -20.43 4.81 -5.39
C VAL A 181 -19.51 5.56 -6.36
N LYS A 182 -19.36 6.88 -6.19
CA LYS A 182 -18.45 7.67 -7.02
C LYS A 182 -17.01 7.18 -6.95
N VAL A 183 -16.53 6.84 -5.75
CA VAL A 183 -15.17 6.31 -5.56
C VAL A 183 -15.01 4.96 -6.25
N ALA A 184 -16.02 4.07 -6.16
CA ALA A 184 -16.01 2.79 -6.84
C ALA A 184 -16.04 2.95 -8.37
N LEU A 185 -16.85 3.86 -8.91
CA LEU A 185 -16.89 4.14 -10.36
C LEU A 185 -15.55 4.63 -10.90
N LEU A 186 -14.87 5.53 -10.17
CA LEU A 186 -13.51 5.97 -10.54
C LEU A 186 -12.49 4.82 -10.49
N LEU A 187 -12.63 3.92 -9.52
CA LEU A 187 -11.78 2.74 -9.40
C LEU A 187 -12.06 1.73 -10.52
N ILE A 188 -13.33 1.53 -10.89
CA ILE A 188 -13.75 0.70 -12.03
C ILE A 188 -13.12 1.21 -13.32
N ASP A 189 -13.31 2.50 -13.64
CA ASP A 189 -12.74 3.12 -14.85
C ASP A 189 -11.21 2.93 -14.92
N ARG A 190 -10.51 3.09 -13.79
CA ARG A 190 -9.07 2.85 -13.72
C ARG A 190 -8.72 1.38 -14.04
N ILE A 191 -9.44 0.43 -13.46
CA ILE A 191 -9.17 -1.00 -13.66
C ILE A 191 -9.47 -1.40 -15.11
N GLU A 192 -10.56 -0.90 -15.69
CA GLU A 192 -10.95 -1.23 -17.06
C GLU A 192 -10.03 -0.62 -18.12
N LYS A 193 -9.41 0.52 -17.82
CA LYS A 193 -8.34 1.08 -18.66
C LYS A 193 -7.09 0.19 -18.72
N PHE A 194 -6.86 -0.60 -17.67
CA PHE A 194 -5.79 -1.60 -17.64
C PHE A 194 -6.24 -2.91 -18.32
N ASP A 195 -7.36 -3.48 -17.87
CA ASP A 195 -7.93 -4.70 -18.44
C ASP A 195 -9.45 -4.70 -18.25
N LYS A 196 -10.18 -4.61 -19.37
CA LYS A 196 -11.65 -4.65 -19.40
C LYS A 196 -12.23 -5.96 -18.87
N ASN A 197 -11.46 -7.04 -18.84
CA ASN A 197 -11.90 -8.35 -18.38
C ASN A 197 -11.57 -8.60 -16.90
N ALA A 198 -10.78 -7.74 -16.24
CA ALA A 198 -10.35 -7.94 -14.86
C ALA A 198 -11.55 -8.03 -13.90
N LEU A 199 -12.50 -7.11 -14.02
CA LEU A 199 -13.70 -7.07 -13.17
C LEU A 199 -14.70 -8.17 -13.55
N LYS A 200 -14.87 -8.47 -14.84
CA LYS A 200 -15.68 -9.59 -15.31
C LYS A 200 -15.19 -10.92 -14.73
N SER A 201 -13.88 -11.13 -14.74
CA SER A 201 -13.23 -12.33 -14.21
C SER A 201 -13.36 -12.41 -12.69
N ALA A 202 -13.13 -11.30 -11.99
CA ALA A 202 -13.22 -11.23 -10.53
C ALA A 202 -14.64 -11.52 -10.02
N TYR A 203 -15.66 -10.94 -10.66
CA TYR A 203 -17.05 -11.07 -10.22
C TYR A 203 -17.83 -12.19 -10.89
N LYS A 204 -17.35 -12.72 -12.02
CA LYS A 204 -18.08 -13.67 -12.89
C LYS A 204 -19.46 -13.11 -13.24
N LEU A 205 -19.45 -11.89 -13.79
CA LEU A 205 -20.64 -11.11 -14.16
C LEU A 205 -20.36 -10.39 -15.48
N ASP A 206 -21.32 -10.45 -16.39
CA ASP A 206 -21.39 -9.53 -17.53
C ASP A 206 -22.13 -8.26 -17.12
N TYR A 207 -21.63 -7.11 -17.56
CA TYR A 207 -22.21 -5.81 -17.25
C TYR A 207 -21.96 -4.79 -18.37
N SER A 208 -22.82 -3.77 -18.47
CA SER A 208 -22.73 -2.71 -19.49
C SER A 208 -21.83 -1.55 -19.09
N ASP A 209 -21.87 -1.18 -17.81
CA ASP A 209 -21.12 -0.06 -17.24
C ASP A 209 -20.89 -0.26 -15.73
N GLY A 210 -20.17 0.66 -15.10
CA GLY A 210 -19.83 0.57 -13.68
C GLY A 210 -21.03 0.58 -12.74
N LEU A 211 -22.14 1.25 -13.07
CA LEU A 211 -23.34 1.22 -12.22
C LEU A 211 -24.06 -0.12 -12.34
N ASP A 212 -24.19 -0.65 -13.55
CA ASP A 212 -24.75 -1.99 -13.79
C ASP A 212 -23.93 -3.07 -13.06
N LEU A 213 -22.60 -2.98 -13.08
CA LEU A 213 -21.73 -3.87 -12.29
C LEU A 213 -22.07 -3.84 -10.80
N LEU A 214 -22.17 -2.64 -10.21
CA LEU A 214 -22.49 -2.49 -8.79
C LEU A 214 -23.89 -3.02 -8.46
N GLN A 215 -24.88 -2.77 -9.32
CA GLN A 215 -26.23 -3.30 -9.17
C GLN A 215 -26.22 -4.84 -9.19
N LYS A 216 -25.52 -5.46 -10.15
CA LYS A 216 -25.40 -6.91 -10.25
C LYS A 216 -24.64 -7.54 -9.08
N ILE A 217 -23.63 -6.85 -8.54
CA ILE A 217 -22.95 -7.28 -7.29
C ILE A 217 -23.97 -7.31 -6.13
N ALA A 218 -24.77 -6.25 -5.96
CA ALA A 218 -25.79 -6.19 -4.91
C ALA A 218 -26.82 -7.32 -5.06
N ILE A 219 -27.36 -7.52 -6.26
CA ILE A 219 -28.32 -8.60 -6.57
C ILE A 219 -27.73 -9.98 -6.27
N LYS A 220 -26.52 -10.27 -6.77
CA LYS A 220 -25.84 -11.55 -6.55
C LYS A 220 -25.59 -11.85 -5.08
N ARG A 221 -25.43 -10.82 -4.25
CA ARG A 221 -25.21 -10.92 -2.80
C ARG A 221 -26.52 -10.94 -1.99
N GLY A 222 -27.67 -10.70 -2.62
CA GLY A 222 -28.94 -10.59 -1.92
C GLY A 222 -29.10 -9.28 -1.14
N TRP A 223 -28.38 -8.23 -1.53
CA TRP A 223 -28.39 -6.94 -0.83
C TRP A 223 -29.47 -6.03 -1.39
N PHE A 224 -30.58 -5.92 -0.66
CA PHE A 224 -31.72 -5.10 -1.01
C PHE A 224 -32.22 -4.28 0.18
N TYR A 225 -32.74 -3.09 -0.08
CA TYR A 225 -33.49 -2.34 0.92
C TYR A 225 -34.74 -3.11 1.33
N LYS A 226 -35.09 -3.05 2.62
CA LYS A 226 -36.27 -3.75 3.15
C LYS A 226 -37.59 -3.17 2.62
N LYS A 227 -37.61 -1.88 2.31
CA LYS A 227 -38.82 -1.10 2.01
C LYS A 227 -39.32 -1.27 0.57
N ASP A 228 -38.44 -1.02 -0.39
CA ASP A 228 -38.75 -0.95 -1.83
C ASP A 228 -38.11 -2.10 -2.63
N LYS A 229 -37.31 -2.94 -1.98
CA LYS A 229 -36.56 -4.05 -2.62
C LYS A 229 -35.57 -3.58 -3.68
N GLU A 230 -35.15 -2.32 -3.64
CA GLU A 230 -34.10 -1.81 -4.52
C GLU A 230 -32.72 -2.36 -4.11
N PRO A 231 -31.83 -2.68 -5.08
CA PRO A 231 -30.48 -3.15 -4.79
C PRO A 231 -29.65 -2.11 -4.01
N LEU A 232 -28.91 -2.57 -2.99
CA LEU A 232 -28.03 -1.72 -2.17
C LEU A 232 -26.70 -1.43 -2.89
N ILE A 233 -26.73 -0.48 -3.82
CA ILE A 233 -25.57 -0.11 -4.67
C ILE A 233 -24.39 0.41 -3.82
N GLU A 234 -24.65 1.19 -2.76
CA GLU A 234 -23.58 1.66 -1.87
C GLU A 234 -22.81 0.53 -1.19
N GLU A 235 -23.50 -0.53 -0.76
CA GLU A 235 -22.86 -1.69 -0.14
C GLU A 235 -22.05 -2.49 -1.15
N ALA A 236 -22.55 -2.61 -2.40
CA ALA A 236 -21.78 -3.16 -3.51
C ALA A 236 -20.52 -2.33 -3.79
N ALA A 237 -20.62 -1.00 -3.78
CA ALA A 237 -19.48 -0.11 -4.00
C ALA A 237 -18.41 -0.26 -2.91
N ARG A 238 -18.83 -0.29 -1.63
CA ARG A 238 -17.94 -0.58 -0.50
C ARG A 238 -17.30 -1.96 -0.64
N GLN A 239 -18.06 -2.97 -1.06
CA GLN A 239 -17.54 -4.31 -1.28
C GLN A 239 -16.48 -4.34 -2.38
N LEU A 240 -16.70 -3.64 -3.49
CA LEU A 240 -15.72 -3.57 -4.58
C LEU A 240 -14.41 -2.94 -4.13
N ILE A 241 -14.47 -1.86 -3.35
CA ILE A 241 -13.27 -1.23 -2.79
C ILE A 241 -12.55 -2.20 -1.83
N ARG A 242 -13.28 -2.99 -1.03
CA ARG A 242 -12.69 -4.05 -0.18
C ARG A 242 -12.02 -5.13 -1.00
N ASP A 243 -12.71 -5.66 -2.02
CA ASP A 243 -12.20 -6.70 -2.91
C ASP A 243 -10.92 -6.23 -3.64
N TYR A 244 -10.84 -4.95 -4.01
CA TYR A 244 -9.61 -4.34 -4.49
C TYR A 244 -8.49 -4.40 -3.43
N HIS A 245 -8.73 -3.96 -2.20
CA HIS A 245 -7.69 -3.99 -1.15
C HIS A 245 -7.24 -5.40 -0.77
N GLU A 246 -8.15 -6.36 -0.85
CA GLU A 246 -7.93 -7.79 -0.59
C GLU A 246 -7.26 -8.53 -1.75
N GLY A 247 -7.07 -7.87 -2.89
CA GLY A 247 -6.37 -8.45 -4.04
C GLY A 247 -7.20 -9.44 -4.86
N LYS A 248 -8.54 -9.42 -4.73
CA LYS A 248 -9.43 -10.27 -5.55
C LYS A 248 -9.55 -9.79 -6.99
N ILE A 249 -9.22 -8.53 -7.23
CA ILE A 249 -9.23 -7.90 -8.55
C ILE A 249 -7.79 -7.75 -9.02
N ILE A 250 -7.46 -8.40 -10.14
CA ILE A 250 -6.14 -8.31 -10.76
C ILE A 250 -5.99 -6.92 -11.37
N TYR A 251 -4.97 -6.18 -10.93
CA TYR A 251 -4.67 -4.85 -11.41
C TYR A 251 -3.24 -4.47 -11.02
N PHE A 252 -2.45 -3.94 -11.96
CA PHE A 252 -1.13 -3.38 -11.69
C PHE A 252 -0.69 -2.43 -12.80
N THR A 253 0.35 -1.65 -12.55
CA THR A 253 0.98 -0.75 -13.52
C THR A 253 2.38 -1.22 -13.89
N LEU A 254 2.89 -0.72 -15.02
CA LEU A 254 4.27 -0.90 -15.45
C LEU A 254 5.05 0.40 -15.28
N PRO A 255 6.38 0.33 -15.09
CA PRO A 255 7.19 1.54 -15.00
C PRO A 255 7.14 2.37 -16.30
N PRO A 256 7.28 3.72 -16.23
CA PRO A 256 7.14 4.63 -17.37
C PRO A 256 8.02 4.38 -18.61
N SER A 257 9.10 3.60 -18.49
CA SER A 257 10.02 3.32 -19.60
C SER A 257 9.53 2.20 -20.53
N GLU A 258 8.48 1.45 -20.17
CA GLU A 258 7.97 0.31 -20.95
C GLU A 258 6.52 0.47 -21.41
N SER A 259 5.81 1.53 -21.00
CA SER A 259 4.43 1.79 -21.45
C SER A 259 4.30 2.07 -22.95
N ASN A 260 5.42 2.32 -23.64
CA ASN A 260 5.47 2.56 -25.08
C ASN A 260 5.66 1.29 -25.93
N ASP A 261 6.07 0.16 -25.33
CA ASP A 261 6.40 -1.06 -26.10
C ASP A 261 5.34 -2.17 -25.97
N GLU A 262 4.61 -2.27 -24.84
CA GLU A 262 3.62 -3.35 -24.67
C GLU A 262 2.29 -3.10 -25.42
N ASN A 263 1.97 -1.86 -25.80
CA ASN A 263 0.82 -1.56 -26.67
C ASN A 263 1.03 -1.97 -28.14
N LYS A 264 2.20 -2.50 -28.52
CA LYS A 264 2.45 -3.04 -29.86
C LYS A 264 2.32 -4.57 -29.94
N SER A 265 2.31 -5.26 -28.80
CA SER A 265 2.44 -6.73 -28.75
C SER A 265 1.11 -7.49 -28.66
N SER A 266 -0.01 -6.78 -28.46
CA SER A 266 -1.35 -7.37 -28.29
C SER A 266 -2.26 -7.23 -29.52
N ASN A 267 -1.70 -6.87 -30.68
CA ASN A 267 -2.38 -6.87 -31.99
C ASN A 267 -1.74 -7.87 -32.98
N ILE A 268 -1.49 -9.11 -32.54
CA ILE A 268 -1.25 -10.26 -33.42
C ILE A 268 -2.10 -11.43 -32.93
#